data_AF-A0A1B7WGN0-F1
#
_entry.id   AF-A0A1B7WGN0-F1
#
_cell.length_a   1.000
_cell.length_b   1.000
_cell.length_c   1.000
_cell.angle_alpha   90.00
_cell.angle_beta   90.00
_cell.angle_gamma   90.00
#
_symmetry.space_group_name_H-M   'P 1'
#
loop_
_entity.id
_entity.type
_entity.pdbx_description
1 polymer ?
#
loop_
_entity_poly.entity_id
_entity_poly.type
_entity_poly.pdbx_seq_one_letter_code
_entity_poly.pdbx_strand_id
1 'polypeptide(L)'
;MKKNTEFPFAHARRISPSEVIAAEQAIQEQFGINYTRRGRPAKSETEKYQSVSIRLHPQVIAWAKSEAEKQGVGYQTIINEALLKLVS
;
A
#
# COMPACT_ATOMS: atom_id res chain seq x y z
N MET A 1 1.85 -31.62 -28.64
CA MET A 1 0.71 -30.67 -28.44
C MET A 1 1.07 -29.36 -29.13
N LYS A 2 0.24 -28.87 -30.06
CA LYS A 2 0.46 -27.56 -30.70
C LYS A 2 0.26 -26.48 -29.63
N LYS A 3 1.30 -25.71 -29.31
CA LYS A 3 1.18 -24.55 -28.43
C LYS A 3 0.50 -23.45 -29.25
N ASN A 4 -0.69 -23.01 -28.82
CA ASN A 4 -1.28 -21.79 -29.38
C ASN A 4 -0.32 -20.64 -29.09
N THR A 5 0.22 -20.06 -30.15
CA THR A 5 1.14 -18.92 -30.11
C THR A 5 0.42 -17.61 -29.76
N GLU A 6 -0.91 -17.56 -29.90
CA GLU A 6 -1.73 -16.39 -29.65
C GLU A 6 -2.79 -16.63 -28.57
N PHE A 7 -3.00 -15.61 -27.73
CA PHE A 7 -3.98 -15.65 -26.66
C PHE A 7 -5.41 -15.49 -27.21
N PRO A 8 -6.37 -16.37 -26.85
CA PRO A 8 -7.73 -16.34 -27.42
C PRO A 8 -8.59 -15.25 -26.77
N PHE A 9 -8.41 -14.00 -27.21
CA PHE A 9 -9.15 -12.84 -26.69
C PHE A 9 -10.68 -12.96 -26.83
N ALA A 10 -11.17 -13.74 -27.79
CA ALA A 10 -12.60 -14.01 -27.96
C ALA A 10 -13.25 -14.68 -26.73
N HIS A 11 -12.47 -15.28 -25.84
CA HIS A 11 -12.95 -15.95 -24.62
C HIS A 11 -12.53 -15.20 -23.35
N ALA A 12 -11.84 -14.07 -23.50
CA ALA A 12 -11.41 -13.26 -22.38
C ALA A 12 -12.62 -12.57 -21.76
N ARG A 13 -12.85 -12.83 -20.47
CA ARG A 13 -13.87 -12.15 -19.67
C ARG A 13 -13.29 -11.68 -18.34
N ARG A 14 -13.87 -10.63 -17.78
CA ARG A 14 -13.59 -10.25 -16.39
C ARG A 14 -14.18 -11.30 -15.46
N ILE A 15 -13.38 -11.74 -14.49
CA ILE A 15 -13.82 -12.60 -13.41
C ILE A 15 -14.58 -11.75 -12.40
N SER A 16 -15.75 -12.22 -11.99
CA SER A 16 -16.57 -11.57 -10.97
C SER A 16 -16.07 -11.88 -9.55
N PRO A 17 -16.35 -11.03 -8.54
CA PRO A 17 -15.95 -11.30 -7.16
C PRO A 17 -16.49 -12.62 -6.61
N SER A 18 -17.70 -13.02 -7.00
CA SER A 18 -18.30 -14.29 -6.58
C SER A 18 -17.54 -15.51 -7.11
N GLU A 19 -17.03 -15.44 -8.34
CA GLU A 19 -16.22 -16.50 -8.93
C GLU A 19 -14.85 -16.62 -8.25
N VAL A 20 -14.27 -15.50 -7.83
CA VAL A 20 -13.03 -15.50 -7.05
C VAL A 20 -13.26 -16.21 -5.71
N ILE A 21 -14.33 -15.87 -5.00
CA ILE A 21 -14.67 -16.50 -3.70
C ILE A 21 -14.90 -18.01 -3.87
N ALA A 22 -15.66 -18.41 -4.89
CA ALA A 22 -15.91 -19.82 -5.18
C ALA A 22 -14.61 -20.59 -5.49
N ALA A 23 -13.68 -19.97 -6.23
CA ALA A 23 -12.39 -20.57 -6.51
C ALA A 23 -11.51 -20.67 -5.25
N GLU A 24 -11.50 -19.65 -4.38
CA GLU A 24 -10.80 -19.68 -3.09
C GLU A 24 -11.31 -20.83 -2.22
N GLN A 25 -12.64 -21.00 -2.13
CA GLN A 25 -13.28 -22.11 -1.40
C GLN A 25 -12.90 -23.48 -1.98
N ALA A 26 -12.98 -23.65 -3.30
CA ALA A 26 -12.62 -24.90 -3.96
C ALA A 26 -11.15 -25.30 -3.72
N ILE A 27 -10.23 -24.32 -3.73
CA ILE A 27 -8.82 -24.56 -3.42
C ILE A 27 -8.66 -25.03 -1.97
N GLN A 28 -9.36 -24.39 -1.03
CA GLN A 28 -9.30 -24.74 0.38
C GLN A 28 -9.85 -26.15 0.63
N GLU A 29 -10.97 -26.51 0.00
CA GLU A 29 -11.56 -27.86 0.09
C GLU A 29 -10.67 -28.93 -0.54
N GLN A 30 -10.13 -28.68 -1.74
CA GLN A 30 -9.36 -29.66 -2.48
C GLN A 30 -7.98 -29.92 -1.88
N PHE A 31 -7.31 -28.88 -1.36
CA PHE A 31 -5.92 -28.96 -0.93
C PHE A 31 -5.73 -28.77 0.58
N GLY A 32 -6.77 -28.44 1.33
CA GLY A 32 -6.70 -28.22 2.78
C GLY A 32 -5.86 -27.01 3.19
N ILE A 33 -5.56 -26.10 2.25
CA ILE A 33 -4.75 -24.89 2.50
C ILE A 33 -5.64 -23.67 2.63
N ASN A 34 -5.37 -22.83 3.62
CA ASN A 34 -6.00 -21.50 3.70
C ASN A 34 -5.42 -20.62 2.60
N TYR A 35 -6.29 -20.06 1.75
CA TYR A 35 -5.87 -19.15 0.70
C TYR A 35 -5.35 -17.84 1.31
N THR A 36 -4.02 -17.66 1.32
CA THR A 36 -3.41 -16.41 1.76
C THR A 36 -3.29 -15.45 0.58
N ARG A 37 -3.90 -14.26 0.70
CA ARG A 37 -3.72 -13.18 -0.29
C ARG A 37 -2.23 -12.88 -0.44
N ARG A 38 -1.71 -13.11 -1.64
CA ARG A 38 -0.31 -12.80 -2.00
C ARG A 38 -0.19 -11.30 -2.24
N GLY A 39 0.81 -10.66 -1.64
CA GLY A 39 1.10 -9.24 -1.84
C GLY A 39 1.68 -8.57 -0.59
N ARG A 40 1.92 -7.25 -0.68
CA ARG A 40 2.34 -6.46 0.49
C ARG A 40 1.16 -6.40 1.48
N PRO A 41 1.36 -6.75 2.76
CA PRO A 41 0.31 -6.62 3.76
C PRO A 41 -0.17 -5.16 3.83
N ALA A 42 -1.46 -4.98 4.09
CA ALA A 42 -2.01 -3.66 4.33
C ALA A 42 -1.37 -3.08 5.61
N LYS A 43 -1.04 -1.78 5.60
CA LYS A 43 -0.61 -1.07 6.81
C LYS A 43 -1.76 -1.04 7.82
N SER A 44 -1.45 -1.20 9.10
CA SER A 44 -2.41 -1.03 10.20
C SER A 44 -2.94 0.41 10.24
N GLU A 45 -4.13 0.64 10.80
CA GLU A 45 -4.69 2.00 10.90
C GLU A 45 -3.78 2.96 11.68
N THR A 46 -3.05 2.44 12.68
CA THR A 46 -2.08 3.21 13.49
C THR A 46 -0.82 3.60 12.72
N GLU A 47 -0.51 2.92 11.61
CA GLU A 47 0.64 3.22 10.74
C GLU A 47 0.27 4.09 9.52
N LYS A 48 -1.03 4.37 9.34
CA LYS A 48 -1.50 5.20 8.23
C LYS A 48 -1.39 6.67 8.61
N TYR A 49 -0.54 7.39 7.89
CA TYR A 49 -0.55 8.85 7.94
C TYR A 49 -1.87 9.40 7.40
N GLN A 50 -2.44 10.36 8.11
CA GLN A 50 -3.57 11.14 7.63
C GLN A 50 -3.07 12.35 6.85
N SER A 51 -3.62 12.58 5.65
CA SER A 51 -3.29 13.77 4.87
C SER A 51 -3.97 14.99 5.48
N VAL A 52 -3.20 15.88 6.09
CA VAL A 52 -3.70 17.13 6.67
C VAL A 52 -3.02 18.31 5.97
N SER A 53 -3.79 19.35 5.65
CA SER A 53 -3.26 20.62 5.16
C SER A 53 -3.17 21.61 6.33
N ILE A 54 -1.95 22.04 6.66
CA ILE A 54 -1.68 23.08 7.65
C ILE A 54 -0.80 24.16 7.05
N ARG A 55 -1.00 25.42 7.48
CA ARG A 55 -0.10 26.52 7.12
C ARG A 55 1.01 26.61 8.14
N LEU A 56 2.25 26.44 7.68
CA LEU A 56 3.45 26.59 8.50
C LEU A 56 4.17 27.87 8.12
N HIS A 57 4.86 28.48 9.09
CA HIS A 57 5.70 29.64 8.83
C HIS A 57 6.84 29.27 7.87
N PRO A 58 7.21 30.12 6.88
CA PRO A 58 8.24 29.79 5.88
C PRO A 58 9.58 29.38 6.48
N GLN A 59 9.97 29.95 7.63
CA GLN A 59 11.20 29.58 8.33
C GLN A 59 11.20 28.13 8.81
N VAL A 60 10.03 27.61 9.23
CA VAL A 60 9.89 26.20 9.64
C VAL A 60 10.10 25.28 8.46
N ILE A 61 9.59 25.65 7.27
CA ILE A 61 9.80 24.87 6.04
C ILE A 61 11.27 24.89 5.63
N ALA A 62 11.94 26.04 5.72
CA ALA A 62 13.35 26.16 5.40
C ALA A 62 14.22 25.30 6.34
N TRP A 63 13.96 25.37 7.65
CA TRP A 63 14.61 24.54 8.64
C TRP A 63 14.38 23.04 8.38
N ALA A 64 13.12 22.63 8.17
CA ALA A 64 12.78 21.22 7.96
C ALA A 64 13.44 20.64 6.70
N LYS A 65 13.59 21.43 5.63
CA LYS A 65 14.31 21.01 4.42
C LYS A 65 15.80 20.80 4.69
N SER A 66 16.45 21.75 5.38
CA SER A 66 17.88 21.63 5.70
C SER A 66 18.16 20.43 6.60
N GLU A 67 17.29 20.17 7.57
CA GLU A 67 17.47 19.04 8.48
C GLU A 67 17.21 17.69 7.80
N ALA A 68 16.20 17.65 6.92
CA ALA A 68 15.87 16.47 6.14
C ALA A 68 16.99 16.06 5.17
N GLU A 69 17.69 17.03 4.58
CA GLU A 69 18.84 16.79 3.70
C GLU A 69 19.99 16.12 4.47
N LYS A 70 20.29 16.57 5.70
CA LYS A 70 21.35 15.96 6.54
C LYS A 70 21.05 14.50 6.89
N GLN A 71 19.78 14.16 7.04
CA GLN A 71 19.32 12.84 7.49
C GLN A 71 18.91 11.92 6.33
N GLY A 72 18.86 12.43 5.09
CA GLY A 72 18.43 11.66 3.92
C GLY A 72 16.95 11.26 3.96
N VAL A 73 16.10 12.05 4.62
CA VAL A 73 14.66 11.79 4.76
C VAL A 73 13.83 12.91 4.10
N GLY A 74 12.51 12.77 4.04
CA GLY A 74 11.63 13.85 3.59
C GLY A 74 11.41 14.91 4.68
N TYR A 75 11.28 16.18 4.30
CA TYR A 75 11.01 17.27 5.25
C TYR A 75 9.71 17.08 6.05
N GLN A 76 8.73 16.35 5.49
CA GLN A 76 7.50 15.98 6.19
C GLN A 76 7.78 15.10 7.41
N THR A 77 8.76 14.20 7.34
CA THR A 77 9.18 13.35 8.47
C THR A 77 9.70 14.20 9.61
N ILE A 78 10.57 15.17 9.32
CA ILE A 78 11.13 16.09 10.32
C ILE A 78 10.02 16.90 11.01
N ILE A 79 9.07 17.41 10.23
CA ILE A 79 7.92 18.15 10.77
C ILE A 79 7.09 17.23 11.69
N ASN A 80 6.81 16.00 11.25
CA ASN A 80 6.01 15.07 12.02
C ASN A 80 6.70 14.65 13.33
N GLU A 81 8.00 14.37 13.30
CA GLU A 81 8.79 14.06 14.50
C GLU A 81 8.84 15.24 15.48
N ALA A 82 8.99 16.47 14.97
CA ALA A 82 8.97 17.67 15.80
C ALA A 82 7.60 17.87 16.47
N LEU A 83 6.50 17.62 15.75
CA LEU A 83 5.15 17.69 16.30
C LEU A 83 4.88 16.55 17.31
N LEU A 84 5.35 15.33 17.03
CA LEU A 84 5.21 14.19 17.93
C LEU A 84 5.87 14.44 19.29
N LYS A 85 7.03 15.11 19.32
CA LYS A 85 7.73 15.48 20.56
C LYS A 85 6.95 16.47 21.44
N LEU A 86 5.94 17.17 20.91
CA LEU A 86 5.10 18.10 21.68
C LEU A 86 3.85 17.41 22.26
N VAL A 87 3.46 16.27 21.71
CA VAL A 87 2.26 15.50 22.09
C VAL A 87 2.63 14.28 22.94
N SER A 88 3.87 13.80 22.82
CA SER A 88 4.45 12.74 23.65
C SER A 88 4.96 13.30 24.98
#